data_AF-A0A365P9U4-F1
#
_entry.id   AF-A0A365P9U4-F1
#
_cell.length_a   1.000
_cell.length_b   1.000
_cell.length_c   1.000
_cell.angle_alpha   90.00
_cell.angle_beta   90.00
_cell.angle_gamma   90.00
#
_symmetry.space_group_name_H-M   'P 1'
#
loop_
_entity.id
_entity.type
_entity.pdbx_description
1 polymer ?
#
loop_
_entity_poly.entity_id
_entity_poly.type
_entity_poly.pdbx_seq_one_letter_code
_entity_poly.pdbx_strand_id
1 'polypeptide(L)'
;MTPTANPTFGGPHATTGSPICPFADRFGRRLPRGFASEAAGLDWRTLLDTYAPSSDRFHLADFSRRPLGRGITAYEAILATRAAGDAPGEFAARRLTTESCGDVTAMSDMLGQVGARAEIEQFHQYEGHRHGGHAFGEAGSWCTILRASCGRRETWALGFGQTSTEASIAALLSAATRLHLR
;
A
#
# COMPACT_ATOMS: atom_id res chain seq x y z
N MET A 1 -10.49 50.25 -52.19
CA MET A 1 -10.44 48.84 -52.64
C MET A 1 -9.78 48.01 -51.55
N THR A 2 -10.56 47.21 -50.83
CA THR A 2 -10.18 45.93 -50.19
C THR A 2 -10.24 44.81 -51.27
N PRO A 3 -9.71 43.56 -51.08
CA PRO A 3 -9.58 42.71 -49.87
C PRO A 3 -8.10 42.37 -49.55
N THR A 4 -7.66 41.40 -48.70
CA THR A 4 -8.30 40.19 -48.13
C THR A 4 -7.76 39.85 -46.71
N ALA A 5 -8.41 38.88 -46.04
CA ALA A 5 -8.07 38.24 -44.77
C ALA A 5 -6.76 37.38 -44.84
N ASN A 6 -6.19 36.82 -43.76
CA ASN A 6 -6.82 35.97 -42.73
C ASN A 6 -6.06 35.97 -41.36
N PRO A 7 -6.66 35.45 -40.26
CA PRO A 7 -6.21 35.69 -38.89
C PRO A 7 -5.24 34.62 -38.33
N THR A 8 -4.38 35.04 -37.40
CA THR A 8 -3.62 34.13 -36.55
C THR A 8 -4.48 33.65 -35.39
N PHE A 9 -4.97 32.41 -35.47
CA PHE A 9 -5.60 31.73 -34.33
C PHE A 9 -4.55 31.37 -33.26
N GLY A 10 -4.33 32.28 -32.31
CA GLY A 10 -3.61 32.01 -31.08
C GLY A 10 -4.50 31.33 -30.04
N GLY A 11 -4.93 30.10 -30.31
CA GLY A 11 -5.62 29.31 -29.29
C GLY A 11 -4.66 28.99 -28.13
N PRO A 12 -5.04 29.15 -26.85
CA PRO A 12 -4.18 28.73 -25.75
C PRO A 12 -3.98 27.22 -25.84
N HIS A 13 -2.72 26.82 -26.04
CA HIS A 13 -2.32 25.42 -26.08
C HIS A 13 -2.52 24.84 -24.68
N ALA A 14 -3.70 24.27 -24.42
CA ALA A 14 -3.99 23.59 -23.18
C ALA A 14 -3.07 22.37 -23.09
N THR A 15 -1.96 22.53 -22.39
CA THR A 15 -1.11 21.42 -21.97
C THR A 15 -1.92 20.58 -20.99
N THR A 16 -2.67 19.62 -21.53
CA THR A 16 -3.24 18.49 -20.79
C THR A 16 -2.10 17.60 -20.31
N GLY A 17 -1.36 18.11 -19.32
CA GLY A 17 -0.54 17.25 -18.49
C GLY A 17 -1.46 16.20 -17.88
N SER A 18 -1.11 14.91 -18.05
CA SER A 18 -1.84 13.83 -17.39
C SER A 18 -2.00 14.18 -15.91
N PRO A 19 -3.19 14.00 -15.31
CA PRO A 19 -3.44 14.38 -13.93
C PRO A 19 -2.38 13.72 -13.05
N ILE A 20 -1.53 14.55 -12.44
CA ILE A 20 -0.42 14.07 -11.62
C ILE A 20 -1.03 13.32 -10.44
N CYS A 21 -0.77 12.02 -10.34
CA CYS A 21 -1.28 11.21 -9.25
C CYS A 21 -0.86 11.83 -7.89
N PRO A 22 -1.73 11.83 -6.87
CA PRO A 22 -1.54 12.68 -5.69
C PRO A 22 -0.33 12.26 -4.82
N PHE A 23 0.19 11.05 -5.02
CA PHE A 23 1.46 10.60 -4.41
C PHE A 23 2.68 11.28 -5.06
N ALA A 24 2.69 11.42 -6.39
CA ALA A 24 3.78 12.07 -7.11
C ALA A 24 3.79 13.59 -6.88
N ASP A 25 2.60 14.19 -6.80
CA ASP A 25 2.41 15.60 -6.42
C ASP A 25 2.94 15.87 -5.00
N ARG A 26 2.50 15.07 -4.02
CA ARG A 26 2.85 15.26 -2.60
C ARG A 26 4.32 14.96 -2.24
N PHE A 27 4.94 13.96 -2.88
CA PHE A 27 6.27 13.46 -2.46
C PHE A 27 7.36 13.56 -3.54
N GLY A 28 7.04 14.00 -4.77
CA GLY A 28 7.99 14.02 -5.88
C GLY A 28 8.51 12.63 -6.29
N ARG A 29 7.85 11.55 -5.86
CA ARG A 29 8.22 10.15 -6.15
C ARG A 29 7.26 9.57 -7.18
N ARG A 30 7.81 8.91 -8.21
CA ARG A 30 7.01 8.23 -9.24
C ARG A 30 6.39 6.94 -8.68
N LEU A 31 5.10 6.76 -8.90
CA LEU A 31 4.41 5.49 -8.66
C LEU A 31 4.89 4.40 -9.63
N PRO A 32 4.81 3.11 -9.24
CA PRO A 32 4.96 1.98 -10.16
C PRO A 32 4.01 2.10 -11.35
N ARG A 33 4.44 1.73 -12.56
CA ARG A 33 3.65 1.98 -13.79
C ARG A 33 2.21 1.40 -13.74
N GLY A 34 2.04 0.19 -13.22
CA GLY A 34 0.71 -0.42 -13.10
C GLY A 34 -0.19 0.35 -12.13
N PHE A 35 0.35 0.73 -10.97
CA PHE A 35 -0.39 1.50 -9.97
C PHE A 35 -0.69 2.94 -10.40
N ALA A 36 0.24 3.57 -11.12
CA ALA A 36 0.09 4.94 -11.62
C ALA A 36 -1.15 5.12 -12.52
N SER A 37 -1.53 4.08 -13.27
CA SER A 37 -2.74 4.08 -14.10
C SER A 37 -4.02 4.02 -13.27
N GLU A 38 -4.05 3.24 -12.18
CA GLU A 38 -5.24 3.16 -11.31
C GLU A 38 -5.37 4.39 -10.39
N ALA A 39 -4.26 4.95 -9.95
CA ALA A 39 -4.20 6.14 -9.10
C ALA A 39 -4.42 7.45 -9.86
N ALA A 40 -4.57 7.42 -11.19
CA ALA A 40 -4.73 8.59 -12.03
C ALA A 40 -6.09 9.27 -11.77
N GLY A 41 -6.07 10.57 -11.44
CA GLY A 41 -7.28 11.36 -11.21
C GLY A 41 -7.94 11.17 -9.83
N LEU A 42 -7.41 10.30 -8.96
CA LEU A 42 -7.85 10.24 -7.56
C LEU A 42 -7.31 11.43 -6.77
N ASP A 43 -8.07 11.91 -5.78
CA ASP A 43 -7.52 12.78 -4.74
C ASP A 43 -6.72 11.97 -3.69
N TRP A 44 -5.95 12.66 -2.85
CA TRP A 44 -5.09 12.01 -1.85
C TRP A 44 -5.87 11.15 -0.84
N ARG A 45 -7.06 11.61 -0.41
CA ARG A 45 -7.87 10.90 0.58
C ARG A 45 -8.46 9.63 -0.03
N THR A 46 -9.03 9.74 -1.23
CA THR A 46 -9.60 8.63 -1.99
C THR A 46 -8.54 7.57 -2.31
N LEU A 47 -7.31 7.99 -2.64
CA LEU A 47 -6.18 7.08 -2.81
C LEU A 47 -5.85 6.32 -1.51
N LEU A 48 -5.84 6.99 -0.35
CA LEU A 48 -5.61 6.31 0.94
C LEU A 48 -6.78 5.39 1.32
N ASP A 49 -8.01 5.90 1.34
CA ASP A 49 -9.22 5.13 1.66
C ASP A 49 -9.37 3.88 0.78
N THR A 50 -8.91 3.96 -0.48
CA THR A 50 -8.89 2.83 -1.41
C THR A 50 -7.74 1.87 -1.13
N TYR A 51 -6.48 2.35 -1.13
CA TYR A 51 -5.29 1.50 -1.23
C TYR A 51 -4.56 1.24 0.10
N ALA A 52 -4.75 2.07 1.12
CA ALA A 52 -4.34 1.86 2.50
C ALA A 52 -5.56 1.93 3.44
N PRO A 53 -6.62 1.12 3.22
CA PRO A 53 -7.85 1.21 3.98
C PRO A 53 -7.58 0.99 5.46
N SER A 54 -7.99 1.93 6.31
CA SER A 54 -8.03 1.80 7.78
C SER A 54 -9.15 0.84 8.20
N SER A 55 -9.07 -0.41 7.73
CA SER A 55 -10.13 -1.40 7.90
C SER A 55 -10.17 -1.97 9.30
N ASP A 56 -11.38 -2.10 9.82
CA ASP A 56 -11.79 -2.85 11.02
C ASP A 56 -11.67 -4.37 10.85
N ARG A 57 -10.64 -4.85 10.14
CA ARG A 57 -10.55 -6.25 9.70
C ARG A 57 -9.26 -6.95 10.08
N PHE A 58 -8.13 -6.25 10.04
CA PHE A 58 -6.84 -6.75 10.48
C PHE A 58 -6.18 -5.71 11.38
N HIS A 59 -5.98 -6.07 12.64
CA HIS A 59 -5.20 -5.28 13.58
C HIS A 59 -4.06 -6.12 14.13
N LEU A 60 -2.83 -5.72 13.81
CA LEU A 60 -1.63 -6.36 14.33
C LEU A 60 -1.29 -5.70 15.67
N ALA A 61 -1.50 -6.42 16.76
CA ALA A 61 -1.26 -5.93 18.12
C ALA A 61 0.20 -6.12 18.56
N ASP A 62 0.85 -7.18 18.09
CA ASP A 62 2.28 -7.43 18.30
C ASP A 62 2.87 -8.18 17.09
N PHE A 63 4.15 -7.95 16.83
CA PHE A 63 4.96 -8.68 15.85
C PHE A 63 6.42 -8.75 16.33
N SER A 64 6.81 -9.91 16.82
CA SER A 64 8.12 -10.15 17.41
C SER A 64 8.94 -11.17 16.61
N ARG A 65 10.26 -11.09 16.77
CA ARG A 65 11.24 -11.86 15.99
C ARG A 65 12.38 -12.35 16.88
N ARG A 66 12.75 -13.61 16.72
CA ARG A 66 13.83 -14.28 17.45
C ARG A 66 14.71 -15.04 16.47
N PRO A 67 15.94 -14.56 16.18
CA PRO A 67 16.87 -15.25 15.30
C PRO A 67 17.15 -16.68 15.79
N LEU A 68 17.10 -17.66 14.89
CA LEU A 68 17.48 -19.06 15.16
C LEU A 68 18.89 -19.39 14.63
N GLY A 69 19.43 -18.52 13.78
CA GLY A 69 20.72 -18.71 13.10
C GLY A 69 20.55 -19.17 11.65
N ARG A 70 21.67 -19.21 10.91
CA ARG A 70 21.70 -19.61 9.47
C ARG A 70 20.74 -18.84 8.56
N GLY A 71 20.36 -17.61 8.93
CA GLY A 71 19.40 -16.78 8.19
C GLY A 71 17.92 -17.05 8.52
N ILE A 72 17.62 -18.02 9.40
CA ILE A 72 16.25 -18.31 9.84
C ILE A 72 15.92 -17.51 11.10
N THR A 73 14.72 -16.96 11.14
CA THR A 73 14.14 -16.24 12.27
C THR A 73 12.78 -16.83 12.61
N ALA A 74 12.56 -17.12 13.90
CA ALA A 74 11.24 -17.44 14.42
C ALA A 74 10.45 -16.14 14.60
N TYR A 75 9.26 -16.09 14.01
CA TYR A 75 8.35 -14.97 14.08
C TYR A 75 7.11 -15.33 14.89
N GLU A 76 6.61 -14.37 15.63
CA GLU A 76 5.36 -14.44 16.35
C GLU A 76 4.54 -13.17 16.10
N ALA A 77 3.24 -13.32 15.91
CA ALA A 77 2.31 -12.20 15.74
C ALA A 77 1.06 -12.40 16.59
N ILE A 78 0.51 -11.30 17.12
CA ILE A 78 -0.86 -11.27 17.63
C ILE A 78 -1.70 -10.50 16.61
N LEU A 79 -2.44 -11.24 15.78
CA LEU A 79 -3.29 -10.67 14.74
C LEU A 79 -4.76 -10.78 15.18
N ALA A 80 -5.40 -9.64 15.38
CA ALA A 80 -6.85 -9.53 15.52
C ALA A 80 -7.49 -9.53 14.12
N THR A 81 -8.40 -10.47 13.89
CA THR A 81 -9.14 -10.63 12.63
C THR A 81 -10.64 -10.48 12.86
N ARG A 82 -11.33 -9.78 11.95
CA ARG A 82 -12.80 -9.74 11.88
C ARG A 82 -13.30 -10.46 10.62
N ALA A 83 -14.28 -11.35 10.76
CA ALA A 83 -14.90 -12.03 9.64
C ALA A 83 -15.96 -11.15 8.95
N ALA A 84 -16.32 -11.51 7.72
CA ALA A 84 -17.43 -10.87 7.03
C ALA A 84 -18.75 -11.30 7.66
N GLY A 85 -19.40 -10.40 8.40
CA GLY A 85 -20.65 -10.65 9.13
C GLY A 85 -20.58 -10.37 10.63
N ASP A 86 -19.38 -10.33 11.22
CA ASP A 86 -19.17 -10.00 12.63
C ASP A 86 -19.53 -8.52 12.90
N ALA A 87 -20.00 -8.21 14.11
CA ALA A 87 -20.39 -6.85 14.46
C ALA A 87 -19.17 -5.90 14.48
N PRO A 88 -19.34 -4.59 14.19
CA PRO A 88 -18.24 -3.63 14.26
C PRO A 88 -17.59 -3.61 15.65
N GLY A 89 -16.28 -3.79 15.69
CA GLY A 89 -15.51 -3.85 16.95
C GLY A 89 -15.32 -5.26 17.54
N GLU A 90 -15.99 -6.29 17.01
CA GLU A 90 -15.71 -7.69 17.39
C GLU A 90 -14.48 -8.20 16.64
N PHE A 91 -13.46 -8.63 17.38
CA PHE A 91 -12.21 -9.17 16.83
C PHE A 91 -11.81 -10.48 17.49
N ALA A 92 -11.50 -11.49 16.69
CA ALA A 92 -10.83 -12.69 17.15
C ALA A 92 -9.31 -12.48 17.10
N ALA A 93 -8.68 -12.29 18.27
CA ALA A 93 -7.23 -12.25 18.39
C ALA A 93 -6.63 -13.66 18.27
N ARG A 94 -5.66 -13.83 17.36
CA ARG A 94 -4.95 -15.10 17.14
C ARG A 94 -3.45 -14.89 17.29
N ARG A 95 -2.81 -15.72 18.13
CA ARG A 95 -1.35 -15.87 18.15
C ARG A 95 -0.95 -16.75 16.97
N LEU A 96 -0.09 -16.22 16.10
CA LEU A 96 0.41 -16.89 14.91
C LEU A 96 1.92 -17.04 15.05
N THR A 97 2.48 -18.12 14.51
CA THR A 97 3.93 -18.34 14.49
C THR A 97 4.37 -18.87 13.12
N THR A 98 5.59 -18.52 12.71
CA THR A 98 6.24 -19.12 11.54
C THR A 98 7.76 -19.00 11.66
N GLU A 99 8.50 -19.81 10.91
CA GLU A 99 9.95 -19.64 10.74
C GLU A 99 10.21 -19.19 9.31
N SER A 100 10.93 -18.08 9.15
CA SER A 100 11.13 -17.47 7.83
C SER A 100 12.44 -16.71 7.73
N CYS A 101 12.80 -16.33 6.50
CA CYS A 101 14.01 -15.58 6.18
C CYS A 101 13.82 -14.05 6.18
N GLY A 102 12.62 -13.54 6.47
CA GLY A 102 12.35 -12.11 6.53
C GLY A 102 10.90 -11.76 6.93
N ASP A 103 10.74 -10.54 7.46
CA ASP A 103 9.49 -10.07 8.08
C ASP A 103 8.28 -10.12 7.12
N VAL A 104 8.50 -9.76 5.85
CA VAL A 104 7.47 -9.69 4.81
C VAL A 104 6.96 -11.08 4.43
N THR A 105 7.87 -12.05 4.28
CA THR A 105 7.52 -13.46 4.02
C THR A 105 6.78 -14.05 5.21
N ALA A 106 7.27 -13.80 6.43
CA ALA A 106 6.62 -14.27 7.66
C ALA A 106 5.17 -13.76 7.79
N MET A 107 4.95 -12.46 7.54
CA MET A 107 3.61 -11.87 7.57
C MET A 107 2.69 -12.42 6.47
N SER A 108 3.22 -12.65 5.25
CA SER A 108 2.49 -13.32 4.17
C SER A 108 2.04 -14.74 4.56
N ASP A 109 2.92 -15.52 5.17
CA ASP A 109 2.60 -16.88 5.64
C ASP A 109 1.55 -16.86 6.77
N MET A 110 1.71 -15.95 7.74
CA MET A 110 0.76 -15.75 8.85
C MET A 110 -0.63 -15.33 8.35
N LEU A 111 -0.71 -14.45 7.34
CA LEU A 111 -1.97 -14.12 6.67
C LEU A 111 -2.62 -15.34 6.01
N GLY A 112 -1.81 -16.25 5.45
CA GLY A 112 -2.27 -17.56 4.97
C GLY A 112 -2.90 -18.41 6.08
N GLN A 113 -2.32 -18.46 7.28
CA GLN A 113 -2.83 -19.24 8.43
C GLN A 113 -4.21 -18.76 8.95
N VAL A 114 -4.60 -17.52 8.65
CA VAL A 114 -5.94 -16.97 8.97
C VAL A 114 -6.88 -16.95 7.75
N GLY A 115 -6.50 -17.58 6.64
CA GLY A 115 -7.32 -17.65 5.42
C GLY A 115 -7.30 -16.38 4.56
N ALA A 116 -6.42 -15.42 4.88
CA ALA A 116 -6.31 -14.10 4.24
C ALA A 116 -5.08 -14.00 3.31
N ARG A 117 -4.73 -15.09 2.61
CA ARG A 117 -3.52 -15.19 1.77
C ARG A 117 -3.38 -14.01 0.79
N ALA A 118 -2.19 -13.43 0.72
CA ALA A 118 -1.84 -12.38 -0.22
C ALA A 118 -0.44 -12.65 -0.80
N GLU A 119 -0.36 -13.06 -2.07
CA GLU A 119 0.88 -13.37 -2.76
C GLU A 119 1.47 -12.10 -3.38
N ILE A 120 2.68 -11.69 -3.00
CA ILE A 120 3.29 -10.44 -3.49
C ILE A 120 3.84 -10.65 -4.91
N GLU A 121 3.32 -9.87 -5.87
CA GLU A 121 3.74 -9.89 -7.28
C GLU A 121 4.75 -8.77 -7.59
N GLN A 122 4.58 -7.59 -6.98
CA GLN A 122 5.44 -6.43 -7.17
C GLN A 122 5.61 -5.70 -5.83
N PHE A 123 6.82 -5.24 -5.54
CA PHE A 123 7.17 -4.60 -4.28
C PHE A 123 8.04 -3.36 -4.54
N HIS A 124 7.63 -2.21 -3.99
CA HIS A 124 8.31 -0.94 -4.13
C HIS A 124 8.32 -0.23 -2.79
N GLN A 125 9.50 0.12 -2.28
CA GLN A 125 9.66 0.79 -1.00
C GLN A 125 10.35 2.13 -1.16
N TYR A 126 9.85 3.12 -0.43
CA TYR A 126 10.29 4.50 -0.48
C TYR A 126 10.59 5.00 0.93
N GLU A 127 11.78 5.59 1.09
CA GLU A 127 12.22 6.30 2.28
C GLU A 127 11.92 7.79 2.12
N GLY A 128 11.30 8.41 3.12
CA GLY A 128 10.97 9.85 3.08
C GLY A 128 12.22 10.74 3.10
N HIS A 129 13.26 10.33 3.82
CA HIS A 129 14.48 11.12 4.00
C HIS A 129 15.61 10.76 3.04
N ARG A 130 15.44 11.13 1.76
CA ARG A 130 16.58 11.38 0.86
C ARG A 130 16.38 12.70 0.11
N HIS A 131 17.18 13.69 0.52
CA HIS A 131 17.29 15.08 0.04
C HIS A 131 16.16 16.03 0.45
N GLY A 132 16.22 16.56 1.67
CA GLY A 132 15.58 17.83 2.09
C GLY A 132 14.05 17.88 2.14
N GLY A 133 13.36 16.85 1.66
CA GLY A 133 11.90 16.72 1.72
C GLY A 133 11.40 16.11 3.02
N HIS A 134 10.15 16.44 3.36
CA HIS A 134 9.43 15.91 4.51
C HIS A 134 9.33 14.37 4.48
N ALA A 135 9.13 13.77 5.66
CA ALA A 135 8.57 12.42 5.79
C ALA A 135 7.19 12.31 5.09
N PHE A 136 6.53 11.16 5.13
CA PHE A 136 5.18 10.98 4.56
C PHE A 136 4.08 11.68 5.40
N GLY A 137 4.34 12.90 5.88
CA GLY A 137 3.57 13.61 6.89
C GLY A 137 3.56 12.85 8.21
N GLU A 138 2.42 12.91 8.89
CA GLU A 138 2.14 12.15 10.11
C GLU A 138 2.06 10.63 9.87
N ALA A 139 1.93 10.18 8.61
CA ALA A 139 1.75 8.76 8.27
C ALA A 139 3.03 7.92 8.47
N GLY A 140 4.23 8.51 8.41
CA GLY A 140 5.47 7.82 8.74
C GLY A 140 6.70 8.23 7.92
N SER A 141 7.82 7.56 8.21
CA SER A 141 9.12 7.76 7.53
C SER A 141 9.31 6.87 6.30
N TRP A 142 8.52 5.79 6.19
CA TRP A 142 8.56 4.81 5.11
C TRP A 142 7.20 4.63 4.47
N CYS A 143 7.19 4.35 3.15
CA CYS A 143 6.04 3.93 2.39
C CYS A 143 6.40 2.67 1.60
N THR A 144 5.56 1.64 1.69
CA THR A 144 5.61 0.47 0.82
C THR A 144 4.38 0.45 -0.07
N ILE A 145 4.62 0.26 -1.37
CA ILE A 145 3.61 0.08 -2.41
C ILE A 145 3.82 -1.33 -2.94
N LEU A 146 2.79 -2.17 -2.87
CA LEU A 146 2.87 -3.53 -3.40
C LEU A 146 1.64 -3.90 -4.23
N ARG A 147 1.86 -4.81 -5.17
CA ARG A 147 0.80 -5.53 -5.88
C ARG A 147 0.77 -6.93 -5.33
N ALA A 148 -0.42 -7.41 -4.96
CA ALA A 148 -0.61 -8.76 -4.48
C ALA A 148 -1.84 -9.42 -5.09
N SER A 149 -1.85 -10.75 -5.10
CA SER A 149 -2.97 -11.55 -5.61
C SER A 149 -3.39 -12.67 -4.66
N CYS A 150 -4.61 -13.16 -4.89
CA CYS A 150 -5.15 -14.36 -4.29
C CYS A 150 -6.03 -15.07 -5.33
N GLY A 151 -5.47 -16.10 -5.98
CA GLY A 151 -6.13 -16.81 -7.07
C GLY A 151 -6.34 -15.90 -8.29
N ARG A 152 -7.60 -15.54 -8.60
CA ARG A 152 -7.96 -14.64 -9.71
C ARG A 152 -8.16 -13.17 -9.30
N ARG A 153 -8.05 -12.84 -8.02
CA ARG A 153 -8.12 -11.45 -7.55
C ARG A 153 -6.70 -10.89 -7.47
N GLU A 154 -6.50 -9.70 -8.00
CA GLU A 154 -5.28 -8.91 -7.86
C GLU A 154 -5.62 -7.53 -7.27
N THR A 155 -4.66 -6.91 -6.60
CA THR A 155 -4.83 -5.57 -6.06
C THR A 155 -3.49 -4.88 -5.81
N TRP A 156 -3.45 -3.56 -6.02
CA TRP A 156 -2.44 -2.73 -5.38
C TRP A 156 -2.82 -2.43 -3.93
N ALA A 157 -1.82 -2.16 -3.11
CA ALA A 157 -1.96 -1.70 -1.73
C ALA A 157 -0.81 -0.78 -1.34
N LEU A 158 -1.07 0.04 -0.32
CA LEU A 158 -0.17 0.99 0.29
C LEU A 158 -0.05 0.72 1.78
N GLY A 159 1.12 1.02 2.35
CA GLY A 159 1.35 1.01 3.78
C GLY A 159 2.40 2.03 4.16
N PHE A 160 2.18 2.71 5.28
CA PHE A 160 3.12 3.66 5.86
C PHE A 160 3.58 3.17 7.24
N GLY A 161 4.75 3.62 7.68
CA GLY A 161 5.31 3.23 8.97
C GLY A 161 6.53 4.07 9.35
N GLN A 162 6.95 4.00 10.61
CA GLN A 162 8.19 4.62 11.06
C GLN A 162 9.42 3.79 10.66
N THR A 163 9.23 2.48 10.48
CA THR A 163 10.23 1.58 9.90
C THR A 163 9.80 1.01 8.54
N SER A 164 10.77 0.55 7.75
CA SER A 164 10.55 -0.17 6.50
C SER A 164 9.73 -1.45 6.70
N THR A 165 9.96 -2.17 7.80
CA THR A 165 9.17 -3.34 8.23
C THR A 165 7.71 -2.97 8.46
N GLU A 166 7.42 -1.95 9.29
CA GLU A 166 6.05 -1.50 9.56
C GLU A 166 5.30 -1.13 8.29
N ALA A 167 5.91 -0.31 7.42
CA ALA A 167 5.29 0.10 6.15
C ALA A 167 4.99 -1.11 5.25
N SER A 168 5.87 -2.12 5.23
CA SER A 168 5.68 -3.34 4.43
C SER A 168 4.57 -4.24 4.98
N ILE A 169 4.50 -4.37 6.30
CA ILE A 169 3.44 -5.12 6.99
C ILE A 169 2.10 -4.41 6.79
N ALA A 170 2.02 -3.09 6.97
CA ALA A 170 0.81 -2.31 6.74
C ALA A 170 0.31 -2.42 5.29
N ALA A 171 1.21 -2.48 4.31
CA ALA A 171 0.87 -2.71 2.91
C ALA A 171 0.32 -4.13 2.66
N LEU A 172 0.88 -5.14 3.33
CA LEU A 172 0.37 -6.52 3.29
C LEU A 172 -1.02 -6.64 3.93
N LEU A 173 -1.25 -6.02 5.09
CA LEU A 173 -2.57 -6.00 5.73
C LEU A 173 -3.61 -5.30 4.84
N SER A 174 -3.23 -4.17 4.23
CA SER A 174 -4.07 -3.43 3.27
C SER A 174 -4.42 -4.27 2.02
N ALA A 175 -3.44 -5.01 1.48
CA ALA A 175 -3.67 -5.96 0.38
C ALA A 175 -4.59 -7.11 0.79
N ALA A 176 -4.34 -7.73 1.95
CA ALA A 176 -5.17 -8.81 2.49
C ALA A 176 -6.61 -8.35 2.75
N THR A 177 -6.81 -7.13 3.27
CA THR A 177 -8.13 -6.50 3.33
C THR A 177 -8.74 -6.46 1.93
N ARG A 178 -8.11 -5.79 0.96
CA ARG A 178 -8.67 -5.58 -0.40
C ARG A 178 -8.94 -6.90 -1.16
N LEU A 179 -8.07 -7.90 -1.04
CA LEU A 179 -8.22 -9.21 -1.67
C LEU A 179 -9.33 -10.07 -1.05
N HIS A 180 -9.69 -9.80 0.21
CA HIS A 180 -10.66 -10.63 0.96
C HIS A 180 -11.89 -9.88 1.43
N LEU A 181 -12.01 -8.57 1.15
CA LEU A 181 -13.27 -7.82 1.26
C LEU A 181 -14.31 -8.49 0.36
N ARG A 182 -15.48 -8.74 0.96
CA ARG A 182 -16.74 -9.21 0.39
C ARG A 182 -17.86 -8.65 1.24
#